data_AF-A0A357KX38-F1
#
_entry.id   AF-A0A357KX38-F1
#
_cell.length_a   1.000
_cell.length_b   1.000
_cell.length_c   1.000
_cell.angle_alpha   90.00
_cell.angle_beta   90.00
_cell.angle_gamma   90.00
#
_symmetry.space_group_name_H-M   'P 1'
#
loop_
_entity.id
_entity.type
_entity.pdbx_description
1 polymer ?
#
loop_
_entity_poly.entity_id
_entity_poly.type
_entity_poly.pdbx_seq_one_letter_code
_entity_poly.pdbx_strand_id
1 'polypeptide(L)' 'MSVIFIILPIALALGAIAVVAFILAVRRGQFDDLDTPPMRIVFDDEAHPRAGGSQRRDRPHEPQGQ' A
#
# COMPACT_ATOMS: atom_id res chain seq x y z
N MET A 1 19.36 -34.29 -30.44
CA MET A 1 20.08 -33.69 -29.30
C MET A 1 20.42 -32.23 -29.60
N SER A 2 19.42 -31.35 -29.61
CA SER A 2 19.57 -29.92 -29.94
C SER A 2 18.69 -29.00 -29.08
N VAL A 3 17.64 -29.55 -28.46
CA VAL A 3 16.68 -28.81 -27.63
C VAL A 3 17.35 -28.07 -26.45
N ILE A 4 18.47 -28.59 -25.95
CA ILE A 4 19.20 -27.97 -24.83
C ILE A 4 19.72 -26.56 -25.20
N PHE A 5 20.06 -26.33 -26.47
CA PHE A 5 20.51 -25.02 -26.94
C PHE A 5 19.38 -23.98 -26.99
N ILE A 6 18.12 -24.42 -26.95
CA ILE A 6 16.94 -23.55 -26.90
C ILE A 6 16.50 -23.38 -25.44
N ILE A 7 16.44 -24.46 -24.68
CA ILE A 7 15.94 -24.43 -23.29
C ILE A 7 16.91 -23.69 -22.38
N LEU A 8 18.23 -23.88 -22.53
CA LEU A 8 19.24 -23.25 -21.68
C LEU A 8 19.17 -21.71 -21.68
N PRO A 9 19.19 -21.02 -22.84
CA PRO A 9 19.08 -19.57 -22.85
C PRO A 9 17.71 -19.07 -22.35
N ILE A 10 16.63 -19.81 -22.61
CA ILE A 10 15.29 -19.46 -22.07
C ILE A 10 15.30 -19.53 -20.54
N ALA A 11 15.84 -20.61 -19.97
CA ALA A 11 15.93 -20.76 -18.52
C ALA A 11 16.78 -19.66 -17.88
N LEU A 12 17.93 -19.33 -18.49
CA LEU A 12 18.77 -18.22 -18.03
C LEU A 12 18.06 -16.86 -18.14
N ALA A 13 17.34 -16.61 -19.23
CA ALA A 13 16.56 -15.38 -19.41
C ALA A 13 15.46 -15.25 -18.35
N LEU A 14 14.69 -16.33 -18.09
CA LEU A 14 13.67 -16.35 -17.05
C LEU A 14 14.27 -16.12 -15.65
N GLY A 15 15.40 -16.75 -15.35
CA GLY A 15 16.12 -16.53 -14.09
C GLY A 15 16.60 -15.08 -13.95
N ALA A 16 17.17 -14.51 -15.00
CA ALA A 16 17.61 -13.11 -15.02
C ALA A 16 16.43 -12.15 -14.82
N ILE A 17 15.30 -12.38 -15.49
CA ILE A 17 14.07 -11.59 -15.33
C ILE A 17 13.59 -11.65 -13.88
N ALA A 18 13.57 -12.84 -13.27
CA ALA A 18 13.16 -13.00 -11.88
C ALA A 18 14.07 -12.22 -10.91
N VAL A 19 15.39 -12.30 -11.11
CA VAL A 19 16.36 -11.56 -10.29
C VAL A 19 16.21 -10.05 -10.45
N VAL A 20 16.06 -9.56 -11.68
CA VAL A 20 15.86 -8.13 -11.94
C VAL A 20 14.55 -7.64 -11.32
N ALA A 21 13.45 -8.38 -11.51
CA ALA A 21 12.15 -8.06 -10.92
C ALA A 21 12.24 -8.01 -9.38
N PHE A 22 12.92 -8.98 -8.78
CA PHE A 22 13.16 -9.01 -7.33
C PHE A 22 13.94 -7.78 -6.85
N ILE A 23 15.06 -7.44 -7.50
CA ILE A 23 15.85 -6.26 -7.15
C ILE A 23 15.01 -4.98 -7.29
N LEU A 24 14.19 -4.86 -8.33
CA LEU A 24 13.30 -3.72 -8.51
C LEU A 24 12.24 -3.63 -7.41
N ALA A 25 11.65 -4.76 -7.00
CA ALA A 25 10.65 -4.80 -5.93
C ALA A 25 11.27 -4.38 -4.57
N VAL A 26 12.46 -4.87 -4.25
CA VAL A 26 13.21 -4.48 -3.04
C VAL A 26 13.54 -2.99 -3.07
N ARG A 27 14.06 -2.47 -4.20
CA ARG A 27 14.38 -1.04 -4.34
C ARG A 27 13.17 -0.12 -4.26
N ARG A 28 11.97 -0.65 -4.54
CA ARG A 28 10.69 0.09 -4.43
C ARG A 28 10.08 0.00 -3.03
N GLY A 29 10.71 -0.68 -2.08
CA GLY A 29 10.19 -0.84 -0.73
C GLY A 29 8.93 -1.71 -0.66
N GLN A 30 8.67 -2.58 -1.66
CA GLN A 30 7.45 -3.41 -1.68
C GLN A 30 7.36 -4.36 -0.47
N PHE A 31 8.50 -4.68 0.14
CA PHE A 31 8.58 -5.54 1.31
C PHE A 31 8.57 -4.78 2.65
N ASP A 32 8.50 -3.45 2.62
CA ASP A 32 8.51 -2.62 3.84
C ASP A 32 7.12 -2.58 4.52
N ASP A 33 6.06 -2.97 3.81
CA ASP A 33 4.67 -2.98 4.29
C ASP A 33 4.17 -4.40 4.67
N LEU A 34 5.08 -5.27 5.14
CA LEU A 34 4.73 -6.60 5.66
C LEU A 34 4.23 -6.56 7.12
N ASP A 35 4.44 -5.43 7.80
CA ASP A 35 4.13 -5.22 9.20
C ASP A 35 2.77 -4.56 9.46
N THR A 36 2.07 -4.08 8.41
CA THR A 36 0.73 -3.48 8.58
C THR A 36 -0.26 -4.56 9.00
N PRO A 37 -0.89 -4.46 10.19
CA PRO A 37 -1.80 -5.49 10.65
C PRO A 37 -3.03 -5.59 9.72
N PRO A 38 -3.29 -6.75 9.09
CA PRO A 38 -4.50 -6.96 8.29
C PRO A 38 -5.79 -6.78 9.11
N MET A 39 -5.67 -6.82 10.43
CA MET A 39 -6.79 -6.77 11.37
C MET A 39 -7.49 -5.40 11.42
N ARG A 40 -6.89 -4.30 10.97
CA ARG A 40 -7.56 -2.99 11.07
C ARG A 40 -8.87 -2.96 10.28
N ILE A 41 -8.96 -3.68 9.16
CA ILE A 41 -10.15 -3.66 8.29
C ILE A 41 -11.31 -4.54 8.80
N VAL A 42 -11.04 -5.50 9.69
CA VAL A 42 -12.07 -6.41 10.23
C VAL A 42 -12.66 -5.88 11.54
N PHE A 43 -11.92 -5.03 12.28
CA PHE A 43 -12.35 -4.53 13.59
C PHE A 43 -12.65 -3.02 13.64
N ASP A 44 -12.31 -2.21 12.62
CA ASP A 44 -12.71 -0.78 12.59
C ASP A 44 -14.19 -0.57 12.22
N ASP A 45 -14.90 -1.57 11.70
CA ASP A 45 -16.32 -1.48 11.36
C ASP A 45 -17.25 -1.50 12.60
N GLU A 46 -16.76 -1.92 13.77
CA GLU A 46 -17.54 -1.96 15.01
C GLU A 46 -17.45 -0.67 15.85
N ALA A 47 -16.56 0.27 15.50
CA ALA A 47 -16.27 1.47 16.31
C ALA A 47 -16.56 2.80 15.60
N HIS A 48 -17.61 2.88 14.77
CA HIS A 48 -18.19 4.16 14.37
C HIS A 48 -19.41 4.48 15.24
N PRO A 49 -19.29 5.23 16.36
CA PRO A 49 -20.38 6.09 16.78
C PRO A 49 -20.63 7.02 15.59
N ARG A 50 -21.81 6.93 14.98
CA ARG A 50 -22.25 7.89 13.98
C ARG A 50 -22.10 9.29 14.58
N ALA A 51 -21.05 10.01 14.20
CA ALA A 51 -20.88 11.43 14.47
C ALA A 51 -21.86 12.20 13.57
N GLY A 52 -23.15 12.02 13.84
CA GLY A 52 -24.22 12.89 13.39
C GLY A 52 -24.17 14.16 14.22
N GLY A 53 -23.25 15.05 13.86
CA GLY A 53 -23.07 16.34 14.51
C GLY A 53 -22.80 17.39 13.46
N SER A 54 -23.84 17.76 12.72
CA SER A 54 -23.87 18.98 11.90
C SER A 54 -23.62 20.19 12.80
N GLN A 55 -22.36 20.53 13.04
CA GLN A 55 -21.97 21.81 13.65
C GLN A 55 -21.37 22.71 12.58
N ARG A 56 -22.15 22.92 11.52
CA ARG A 56 -22.09 24.11 10.68
C ARG A 56 -23.02 25.12 11.34
N ARG A 57 -22.53 25.81 12.37
CA ARG A 57 -23.18 27.03 12.86
C ARG A 57 -22.14 28.12 12.97
N ASP A 58 -22.12 28.89 11.91
CA ASP A 58 -21.56 30.21 11.79
C ASP A 58 -21.60 30.96 13.13
N ARG A 59 -20.43 31.37 13.62
CA ARG A 59 -20.30 32.64 14.33
C ARG A 59 -19.02 33.32 13.84
N PRO A 60 -19.13 34.44 13.12
CA PRO A 60 -18.00 35.34 12.97
C PRO A 60 -17.64 35.92 14.34
N HIS A 61 -16.34 36.05 14.57
CA HIS A 61 -15.80 36.79 15.70
C HIS A 61 -16.20 38.27 15.62
N GLU A 62 -16.74 38.81 16.71
CA GLU A 62 -16.77 40.24 16.94
C GLU A 62 -16.15 40.53 18.32
N PRO A 63 -14.98 41.18 18.37
CA PRO A 63 -14.40 41.70 19.60
C PRO A 63 -14.66 43.21 19.69
N GLN A 64 -15.51 43.64 20.61
CA GLN A 64 -15.67 45.03 21.09
C GLN A 64 -16.42 44.91 22.43
N GLY A 65 -15.90 45.34 23.57
CA GLY A 65 -15.27 46.63 23.82
C GLY A 65 -16.35 47.57 24.38
N GLN A 66 -16.59 47.49 25.69
CA GLN A 66 -17.10 48.54 26.60
C GLN A 66 -17.33 47.97 28.00
#